data_AF-A0A0D1W6S2-F1
#
_entry.id   AF-A0A0D1W6S2-F1
#
_cell.length_a   1.000
_cell.length_b   1.000
_cell.length_c   1.000
_cell.angle_alpha   90.00
_cell.angle_beta   90.00
_cell.angle_gamma   90.00
#
_symmetry.space_group_name_H-M   'P 1'
#
loop_
_entity.id
_entity.type
_entity.pdbx_description
1 polymer ?
#
loop_
_entity_poly.entity_id
_entity_poly.type
_entity_poly.pdbx_seq_one_letter_code
_entity_poly.pdbx_strand_id
1 'polypeptide(L)'
;MIKTQDYRLGILKDIYINYIKNPDRSIVVSIKTRKEALAYRYLQRRGFINLKLESSDELQLKIVLSQSGIDYIRNLEKELG
;
A
#
# COMPACT_ATOMS: atom_id res chain seq x y z
N MET A 1 12.32 -17.14 5.94
CA MET A 1 12.46 -15.67 6.12
C MET A 1 11.86 -15.00 4.89
N ILE A 2 10.73 -14.29 5.02
CA ILE A 2 10.07 -13.61 3.89
C ILE A 2 10.99 -12.50 3.40
N LYS A 3 11.30 -12.44 2.09
CA LYS A 3 12.16 -11.38 1.55
C LYS A 3 11.47 -10.03 1.73
N THR A 4 12.23 -8.98 2.01
CA THR A 4 11.68 -7.62 2.22
C THR A 4 10.91 -7.11 0.99
N GLN A 5 11.19 -7.63 -0.21
CA GLN A 5 10.44 -7.35 -1.42
C GLN A 5 9.04 -7.99 -1.38
N ASP A 6 8.93 -9.27 -1.05
CA ASP A 6 7.67 -10.01 -0.94
C ASP A 6 6.72 -9.34 0.07
N TYR A 7 7.26 -8.86 1.20
CA TYR A 7 6.47 -8.16 2.21
C TYR A 7 5.86 -6.85 1.68
N ARG A 8 6.64 -6.05 0.94
CA ARG A 8 6.16 -4.79 0.34
C ARG A 8 5.15 -5.04 -0.77
N LEU A 9 5.36 -6.08 -1.57
CA LEU A 9 4.41 -6.49 -2.60
C LEU A 9 3.10 -6.98 -1.98
N GLY A 10 3.16 -7.76 -0.90
CA GLY A 10 1.98 -8.19 -0.15
C GLY A 10 1.13 -7.01 0.33
N ILE A 11 1.77 -6.02 0.97
CA ILE A 11 1.09 -4.79 1.39
C ILE A 11 0.42 -4.07 0.20
N LEU A 12 1.13 -3.92 -0.92
CA LEU A 12 0.56 -3.25 -2.10
C LEU A 12 -0.64 -4.02 -2.68
N LYS A 13 -0.58 -5.37 -2.69
CA LYS A 13 -1.71 -6.22 -3.09
C LYS A 13 -2.90 -6.07 -2.15
N ASP A 14 -2.67 -6.04 -0.84
CA ASP A 14 -3.73 -5.85 0.15
C ASP A 14 -4.42 -4.49 -0.04
N ILE A 15 -3.65 -3.43 -0.30
CA ILE A 15 -4.19 -2.10 -0.64
C ILE A 15 -5.01 -2.17 -1.93
N TYR A 16 -4.53 -2.85 -2.97
CA TYR A 16 -5.24 -2.99 -4.25
C TYR A 16 -6.56 -3.78 -4.11
N ILE A 17 -6.56 -4.87 -3.35
CA ILE A 17 -7.77 -5.65 -3.06
C ILE A 17 -8.81 -4.78 -2.34
N ASN A 18 -8.38 -4.00 -1.34
CA ASN A 18 -9.27 -3.06 -0.68
C ASN A 18 -9.77 -1.96 -1.61
N TYR A 19 -8.92 -1.45 -2.50
CA TYR A 19 -9.30 -0.46 -3.52
C TYR A 19 -10.41 -0.99 -4.44
N ILE A 20 -10.34 -2.25 -4.88
CA ILE A 20 -11.38 -2.85 -5.73
C ILE A 20 -12.71 -2.98 -4.97
N LYS A 21 -12.64 -3.31 -3.68
CA LYS A 21 -13.83 -3.55 -2.85
C LYS A 21 -14.50 -2.27 -2.35
N ASN A 22 -13.80 -1.14 -2.31
CA ASN A 22 -14.29 0.08 -1.69
C ASN A 22 -14.37 1.24 -2.71
N PRO A 23 -15.53 1.90 -2.86
CA PRO A 23 -15.71 3.00 -3.81
C PRO A 23 -14.88 4.25 -3.46
N ASP A 24 -14.52 4.43 -2.19
CA ASP A 24 -13.76 5.59 -1.69
C ASP A 24 -12.25 5.53 -1.97
N ARG A 25 -11.78 4.42 -2.56
CA ARG A 25 -10.39 4.23 -3.04
C ARG A 25 -9.30 4.54 -1.99
N SER A 26 -9.67 4.47 -0.71
CA SER A 26 -8.79 4.76 0.41
C SER A 26 -9.00 3.77 1.53
N ILE A 27 -7.93 3.52 2.29
CA ILE A 27 -7.97 2.67 3.48
C ILE A 27 -7.37 3.42 4.64
N VAL A 28 -7.90 3.21 5.83
CA VAL A 28 -7.29 3.68 7.08
C VAL A 28 -6.63 2.48 7.74
N VAL A 29 -5.34 2.60 8.06
CA VAL A 29 -4.57 1.53 8.69
C VAL A 29 -3.89 2.04 9.95
N SER A 30 -3.86 1.18 10.96
CA SER A 30 -3.05 1.40 12.16
C SER A 30 -1.68 0.73 11.98
N ILE A 31 -0.61 1.52 12.02
CA ILE A 31 0.76 1.03 11.96
C ILE A 31 1.07 0.27 13.26
N LYS A 32 1.34 -1.04 13.15
CA LYS A 32 1.67 -1.86 14.33
C LYS A 32 3.16 -2.03 14.54
N THR A 33 3.96 -1.87 13.49
CA THR A 33 5.40 -2.14 13.55
C THR A 33 6.21 -1.14 12.74
N ARG A 34 7.47 -0.93 13.13
CA ARG A 34 8.44 -0.13 12.36
C ARG A 34 8.64 -0.67 10.94
N LYS A 35 8.58 -1.99 10.75
CA LYS A 35 8.72 -2.65 9.44
C LYS A 35 7.58 -2.23 8.50
N GLU A 36 6.36 -2.19 9.02
CA GLU A 36 5.16 -1.79 8.29
C GLU A 36 5.23 -0.30 7.89
N ALA A 37 5.62 0.58 8.82
CA ALA A 37 5.85 1.99 8.54
C ALA A 37 6.87 2.22 7.40
N LEU A 38 7.99 1.48 7.44
CA LEU A 38 9.02 1.56 6.41
C LEU A 38 8.53 1.04 5.06
N ALA A 39 7.66 0.02 5.04
CA ALA A 39 7.06 -0.48 3.82
C ALA A 39 6.11 0.55 3.19
N TYR A 40 5.23 1.17 3.98
CA TYR A 40 4.35 2.24 3.47
C TYR A 40 5.14 3.43 2.94
N ARG A 41 6.16 3.91 3.68
CA ARG A 41 7.04 4.99 3.21
C ARG A 41 7.77 4.61 1.91
N TYR A 42 8.20 3.37 1.77
CA TYR A 42 8.81 2.89 0.53
C TYR A 42 7.81 2.93 -0.63
N LEU A 43 6.60 2.40 -0.45
CA LEU A 43 5.57 2.40 -1.48
C LEU A 43 5.16 3.83 -1.88
N GLN A 44 5.09 4.75 -0.92
CA GLN A 44 4.86 6.17 -1.17
C GLN A 44 5.99 6.79 -1.99
N ARG A 45 7.25 6.55 -1.62
CA ARG A 45 8.42 7.05 -2.38
C ARG A 45 8.49 6.50 -3.80
N ARG A 46 7.94 5.30 -4.04
CA ARG A 46 7.81 4.72 -5.38
C ARG A 46 6.64 5.28 -6.18
N GLY A 47 5.82 6.15 -5.59
CA GLY A 47 4.65 6.75 -6.23
C GLY A 47 3.43 5.86 -6.23
N PHE A 48 3.50 4.63 -5.70
CA PHE A 48 2.39 3.67 -5.77
C PHE A 48 1.21 4.07 -4.88
N ILE A 49 1.47 4.72 -3.75
CA ILE A 49 0.44 5.16 -2.80
C ILE A 49 0.69 6.58 -2.33
N ASN A 50 -0.37 7.25 -1.88
CA ASN A 50 -0.28 8.49 -1.12
C ASN A 50 -0.61 8.21 0.34
N LEU A 51 0.18 8.77 1.26
CA LEU A 51 -0.08 8.71 2.70
C LEU A 51 -0.61 10.07 3.16
N LYS A 52 -1.74 10.06 3.86
CA LYS A 52 -2.29 11.20 4.60
C LYS A 52 -2.33 10.82 6.07
N LEU A 53 -1.82 11.70 6.93
CA LEU A 53 -2.00 11.56 8.37
C LEU A 53 -3.46 11.86 8.68
N GLU A 54 -4.17 10.92 9.31
CA GLU A 54 -5.58 11.14 9.70
C GLU A 54 -5.73 11.69 11.12
N SER A 55 -4.67 11.63 11.93
CA SER A 55 -4.64 12.23 13.27
C SER A 55 -3.22 12.70 13.63
N SER A 56 -3.10 13.47 14.71
CA SER A 56 -1.83 13.83 15.35
C SER A 56 -1.05 12.63 15.88
N ASP A 57 -1.67 11.44 15.86
CA ASP A 57 -1.10 10.18 16.28
C ASP A 57 -0.48 9.49 15.05
N GLU A 58 0.85 9.42 14.99
CA GLU A 58 1.60 8.87 13.85
C GLU A 58 1.28 7.40 13.52
N LEU A 59 0.45 6.77 14.36
CA LEU A 59 0.02 5.38 14.26
C LEU A 59 -1.15 5.17 13.30
N GLN A 60 -1.89 6.20 12.86
CA GLN A 60 -2.99 6.04 11.89
C GLN A 60 -2.70 6.73 10.56
N LEU A 61 -2.68 5.94 9.49
CA LEU A 61 -2.45 6.42 8.13
C LEU A 61 -3.67 6.17 7.26
N LYS A 62 -4.12 7.24 6.59
CA LYS A 62 -4.97 7.11 5.42
C LYS A 62 -4.13 6.89 4.19
N ILE A 63 -4.36 5.78 3.51
CA ILE A 63 -3.65 5.38 2.31
C ILE A 63 -4.60 5.52 1.13
N VAL A 64 -4.12 6.17 0.06
CA VAL A 64 -4.83 6.26 -1.22
C VAL A 64 -3.96 5.59 -2.28
N LEU A 65 -4.52 4.62 -2.99
CA LEU A 65 -3.81 3.95 -4.08
C LEU A 65 -3.72 4.89 -5.29
N SER A 66 -2.53 5.02 -5.89
CA SER A 66 -2.34 5.81 -7.10
C SER A 66 -2.61 4.98 -8.36
N GLN A 67 -2.78 5.64 -9.50
CA GLN A 67 -2.86 4.98 -10.79
C GLN A 67 -1.60 4.15 -11.09
N SER A 68 -0.41 4.66 -10.76
CA SER A 68 0.85 3.92 -10.96
C SER A 68 0.92 2.61 -10.15
N GLY A 69 0.34 2.60 -8.95
CA GLY A 69 0.26 1.40 -8.12
C GLY A 69 -0.72 0.37 -8.69
N ILE A 70 -1.84 0.84 -9.25
CA ILE A 70 -2.81 -0.01 -9.96
C ILE A 70 -2.16 -0.65 -11.19
N ASP A 71 -1.51 0.16 -12.03
CA ASP A 71 -0.89 -0.30 -13.26
C ASP A 71 0.24 -1.30 -12.97
N TYR A 72 1.02 -1.05 -11.92
CA TYR A 72 2.07 -1.97 -11.47
C TYR A 72 1.52 -3.35 -11.08
N ILE A 73 0.45 -3.41 -10.27
CA ILE A 73 -0.16 -4.70 -9.88
C ILE A 73 -0.77 -5.40 -11.10
N ARG A 74 -1.47 -4.67 -11.98
CA ARG A 74 -2.06 -5.24 -13.18
C ARG A 74 -1.01 -5.80 -14.15
N ASN A 75 0.13 -5.14 -14.31
CA ASN A 75 1.21 -5.64 -15.15
C ASN A 75 1.85 -6.89 -14.56
N LEU A 76 2.05 -6.93 -13.23
CA LEU A 76 2.52 -8.14 -12.55
C LEU A 76 1.54 -9.31 -12.71
N GLU A 77 0.23 -9.07 -12.65
CA GLU A 77 -0.78 -10.11 -12.87
C GLU A 77 -0.76 -10.64 -14.31
N LYS A 78 -0.46 -9.78 -15.30
CA LYS A 78 -0.32 -10.17 -16.70
C LYS A 78 0.97 -10.95 -17.01
N GLU A 79 2.06 -10.65 -16.32
CA GLU A 79 3.34 -11.36 -16.49
C GLU A 79 3.34 -12.76 -15.84
N LEU A 80 2.43 -13.00 -14.91
CA LEU A 80 2.31 -14.26 -14.16
C LEU A 80 1.18 -15.19 -14.66
N GLY A 81 0.32 -14.69 -15.55
CA GLY A 81 -0.78 -15.44 -16.18
C GLY A 81 -0.43 -15.89 -17.59
#